data_AF-A0A6P4EQZ9-F1
#
_entry.id   AF-A0A6P4EQZ9-F1
#
_cell.length_a   1.000
_cell.length_b   1.000
_cell.length_c   1.000
_cell.angle_alpha   90.00
_cell.angle_beta   90.00
_cell.angle_gamma   90.00
#
_symmetry.space_group_name_H-M   'P 1'
#
loop_
_entity.id
_entity.type
_entity.pdbx_description
1 polymer ?
#
loop_
_entity_poly.entity_id
_entity_poly.type
_entity_poly.pdbx_seq_one_letter_code
_entity_poly.pdbx_strand_id
1 'polypeptide(L)'
;MLKALVIFFGLLALSHAASVGTASNATEVCQSEDELWGGEDIRKFYFCLDGKVITDECDSGSYFVNNATVCGCLTSDLMKPSCVNMDIKVPDCTGASKMQPQACDDVASFYLCTSEGAKELPCPDGKAFVDQDGYLGCFDWSEWRSLRNCVDA
;
A
#
# COMPACT_ATOMS: atom_id res chain seq x y z
N MET A 1 -60.19 -16.10 1.53
CA MET A 1 -59.25 -15.69 2.59
C MET A 1 -57.89 -16.37 2.35
N LEU A 2 -57.01 -15.78 1.54
CA LEU A 2 -55.55 -16.00 1.63
C LEU A 2 -54.81 -14.98 0.74
N LYS A 3 -55.15 -13.69 0.89
CA LYS A 3 -54.31 -12.58 0.42
C LYS A 3 -53.28 -12.29 1.52
N ALA A 4 -52.28 -13.15 1.71
CA ALA A 4 -51.24 -12.94 2.74
C ALA A 4 -49.99 -13.83 2.56
N LEU A 5 -49.51 -14.07 1.33
CA LEU A 5 -48.29 -14.86 1.11
C LEU A 5 -47.40 -14.26 0.00
N VAL A 6 -47.35 -12.92 -0.06
CA VAL A 6 -46.50 -12.18 -1.04
C VAL A 6 -45.39 -11.37 -0.34
N ILE A 7 -45.16 -11.58 0.97
CA ILE A 7 -44.20 -10.76 1.73
C ILE A 7 -43.25 -11.65 2.52
N PHE A 8 -42.49 -12.51 1.83
CA PHE A 8 -41.28 -13.11 2.40
C PHE A 8 -40.34 -13.68 1.32
N PHE A 9 -40.15 -12.94 0.23
CA PHE A 9 -38.90 -13.04 -0.56
C PHE A 9 -38.22 -11.68 -0.47
N GLY A 10 -37.77 -11.39 0.75
CA GLY A 10 -36.90 -10.26 1.03
C GLY A 10 -35.57 -10.47 0.32
N LEU A 11 -35.23 -9.49 -0.52
CA LEU A 11 -33.95 -8.79 -0.45
C LEU A 11 -32.77 -9.67 -0.04
N LEU A 12 -32.18 -10.39 -0.99
CA LEU A 12 -30.76 -10.75 -0.91
C LEU A 12 -30.19 -10.98 -2.32
N ALA A 13 -30.21 -9.96 -3.15
CA ALA A 13 -29.28 -9.84 -4.27
C ALA A 13 -28.17 -8.87 -3.82
N LEU A 14 -27.32 -9.33 -2.90
CA LEU A 14 -26.09 -8.63 -2.59
C LEU A 14 -25.15 -8.75 -3.79
N SER A 15 -24.90 -7.59 -4.37
CA SER A 15 -23.85 -7.25 -5.33
C SER A 15 -22.53 -7.94 -4.98
N HIS A 16 -22.12 -8.91 -5.80
CA HIS A 16 -20.72 -9.28 -5.91
C HIS A 16 -20.13 -8.46 -7.05
N ALA A 17 -19.79 -7.20 -6.75
CA ALA A 17 -18.73 -6.55 -7.50
C ALA A 17 -17.43 -7.20 -6.99
N ALA A 18 -17.07 -8.35 -7.57
CA ALA A 18 -15.71 -8.84 -7.45
C ALA A 18 -14.84 -7.82 -8.17
N SER A 19 -14.14 -6.97 -7.42
CA SER A 19 -12.99 -6.24 -7.92
C SER A 19 -11.94 -7.29 -8.29
N VAL A 20 -11.93 -7.73 -9.55
CA VAL A 20 -10.79 -8.44 -10.11
C VAL A 20 -9.71 -7.40 -10.33
N GLY A 21 -9.04 -7.03 -9.24
CA GLY A 21 -7.79 -6.30 -9.23
C GLY A 21 -6.66 -7.30 -9.18
N THR A 22 -6.40 -8.02 -10.29
CA THR A 22 -5.18 -8.83 -10.40
C THR A 22 -4.04 -7.92 -10.80
N ALA A 23 -3.50 -7.21 -9.83
CA ALA A 23 -2.17 -6.60 -9.89
C ALA A 23 -1.51 -6.77 -8.52
N SER A 24 -1.44 -8.01 -8.05
CA SER A 24 -0.59 -8.36 -6.93
C SER A 24 0.56 -9.16 -7.51
N ASN A 25 1.77 -8.61 -7.43
CA ASN A 25 3.03 -9.34 -7.60
C ASN A 25 3.25 -10.31 -6.40
N ALA A 26 2.17 -10.94 -5.91
CA ALA A 26 2.22 -11.93 -4.86
C ALA A 26 2.81 -13.20 -5.46
N THR A 27 3.90 -13.69 -4.87
CA THR A 27 4.47 -14.97 -5.24
C THR A 27 3.46 -16.05 -4.84
N GLU A 28 2.94 -16.83 -5.78
CA GLU A 28 2.02 -17.94 -5.48
C GLU A 28 2.76 -19.21 -5.01
N VAL A 29 4.09 -19.21 -5.09
CA VAL A 29 4.98 -20.31 -4.75
C VAL A 29 5.60 -20.08 -3.38
N CYS A 30 5.54 -21.09 -2.53
CA CYS A 30 6.23 -21.09 -1.25
C CYS A 30 7.74 -20.93 -1.43
N GLN A 31 8.28 -19.84 -0.87
CA GLN A 31 9.73 -19.59 -0.88
C GLN A 31 10.41 -20.22 0.34
N SER A 32 9.75 -20.19 1.49
CA SER A 32 10.20 -20.79 2.75
C SER A 32 9.01 -21.22 3.59
N GLU A 33 9.13 -22.35 4.31
CA GLU A 33 8.13 -22.81 5.30
C GLU A 33 8.38 -22.22 6.69
N ASP A 34 9.61 -21.78 6.97
CA ASP A 34 10.04 -21.39 8.32
C ASP A 34 10.38 -19.90 8.43
N GLU A 35 10.37 -19.15 7.32
CA GLU A 35 10.79 -17.75 7.28
C GLU A 35 9.77 -16.86 6.57
N LEU A 36 9.63 -15.63 7.08
CA LEU A 36 8.90 -14.57 6.40
C LEU A 36 9.76 -14.01 5.26
N TRP A 37 9.17 -13.61 4.13
CA TRP A 37 9.89 -12.89 3.08
C TRP A 37 9.10 -11.68 2.59
N GLY A 38 9.82 -10.69 2.06
CA GLY A 38 9.24 -9.43 1.57
C GLY A 38 8.83 -9.49 0.11
N GLY A 39 7.94 -8.59 -0.29
CA GLY A 39 7.50 -8.41 -1.68
C GLY A 39 8.18 -7.28 -2.42
N GLU A 40 7.61 -6.90 -3.57
CA GLU A 40 7.90 -5.60 -4.19
C GLU A 40 7.31 -4.43 -3.38
N ASP A 41 6.11 -4.62 -2.85
CA ASP A 41 5.54 -3.73 -1.86
C ASP A 41 6.31 -3.90 -0.54
N ILE A 42 7.07 -2.87 -0.13
CA ILE A 42 7.87 -2.92 1.11
C ILE A 42 7.00 -3.00 2.37
N ARG A 43 5.69 -2.80 2.27
CA ARG A 43 4.76 -2.98 3.38
C ARG A 43 4.33 -4.44 3.50
N LYS A 44 4.42 -5.22 2.42
CA LYS A 44 3.91 -6.60 2.38
C LYS A 44 4.97 -7.64 2.66
N PHE A 45 4.55 -8.66 3.38
CA PHE A 45 5.34 -9.85 3.65
C PHE A 45 4.50 -11.11 3.46
N TYR A 46 5.20 -12.22 3.37
CA TYR A 46 4.61 -13.50 3.05
C TYR A 46 5.19 -14.59 3.93
N PHE A 47 4.41 -15.64 4.14
CA PHE A 47 4.85 -16.87 4.80
C PHE A 47 4.06 -18.05 4.26
N CYS A 48 4.54 -19.27 4.50
CA CYS A 48 3.84 -20.47 4.09
C CYS A 48 3.07 -21.11 5.25
N LEU A 49 1.90 -21.63 4.90
CA LEU A 49 1.13 -22.49 5.76
C LEU A 49 0.54 -23.61 4.90
N ASP A 50 0.92 -24.86 5.20
CA ASP A 50 0.50 -26.05 4.47
C ASP A 50 0.74 -25.96 2.95
N GLY A 51 1.92 -25.45 2.55
CA GLY A 51 2.32 -25.28 1.15
C GLY A 51 1.55 -24.18 0.41
N LYS A 52 0.81 -23.31 1.12
CA LYS A 52 0.13 -22.14 0.57
C LYS A 52 0.79 -20.86 1.05
N VAL A 53 1.03 -19.95 0.13
CA VAL A 53 1.49 -18.60 0.47
C VAL A 53 0.35 -17.82 1.11
N ILE A 54 0.62 -17.30 2.29
CA ILE A 54 -0.21 -16.33 3.00
C ILE A 54 0.47 -14.96 2.87
N THR A 55 -0.30 -13.95 2.50
CA THR A 55 0.16 -12.55 2.40
C THR A 55 -0.39 -11.77 3.58
N ASP A 56 0.45 -10.94 4.17
CA ASP A 56 0.07 -9.98 5.20
C ASP A 56 0.83 -8.65 4.98
N GLU A 57 0.45 -7.60 5.70
CA GLU A 57 0.96 -6.24 5.50
C GLU A 57 1.25 -5.55 6.83
N CYS A 58 2.32 -4.76 6.86
CA CYS A 58 2.66 -3.89 7.97
C CYS A 58 1.65 -2.74 8.10
N ASP A 59 1.48 -2.22 9.32
CA ASP A 59 0.63 -1.05 9.55
C ASP A 59 1.16 0.17 8.78
N SER A 60 0.27 1.13 8.47
CA SER A 60 0.67 2.38 7.80
C SER A 60 1.81 3.08 8.55
N GLY A 61 2.80 3.56 7.79
CA GLY A 61 4.03 4.16 8.33
C GLY A 61 5.07 3.15 8.85
N SER A 62 4.82 1.85 8.69
CA SER A 62 5.76 0.77 8.98
C SER A 62 5.98 -0.16 7.79
N TYR A 63 7.15 -0.80 7.74
CA TYR A 63 7.66 -1.47 6.55
C TYR A 63 8.37 -2.76 6.93
N PHE A 64 8.17 -3.81 6.14
CA PHE A 64 8.74 -5.11 6.41
C PHE A 64 10.23 -5.13 6.08
N VAL A 65 11.01 -5.61 7.03
CA VAL A 65 12.44 -5.87 6.88
C VAL A 65 12.70 -7.33 7.22
N ASN A 66 13.47 -8.00 6.39
CA ASN A 66 14.06 -9.30 6.72
C ASN A 66 15.54 -9.30 6.36
N ASN A 67 16.38 -9.09 7.38
CA ASN A 67 17.83 -9.12 7.29
C ASN A 67 18.44 -9.94 8.43
N ALA A 68 19.77 -10.00 8.50
CA ALA A 68 20.49 -10.81 9.49
C ALA A 68 20.20 -10.45 10.97
N THR A 69 19.63 -9.28 11.25
CA THR A 69 19.38 -8.78 12.61
C THR A 69 17.90 -8.67 12.95
N VAL A 70 17.05 -8.35 11.98
CA VAL A 70 15.63 -8.03 12.18
C VAL A 70 14.79 -8.75 11.14
N CYS A 71 13.70 -9.36 11.60
CA CYS A 71 12.63 -9.89 10.76
C CYS A 71 11.29 -9.38 11.32
N GLY A 72 10.63 -8.48 10.59
CA GLY A 72 9.35 -7.87 10.99
C GLY A 72 9.16 -6.44 10.49
N CYS A 73 8.09 -5.80 10.95
CA CYS A 73 7.75 -4.42 10.59
C CYS A 73 8.54 -3.40 11.42
N LEU A 74 9.22 -2.47 10.75
CA LEU A 74 9.91 -1.34 11.34
C LEU A 74 9.22 -0.03 10.98
N THR A 75 9.22 0.92 11.91
CA THR A 75 8.74 2.28 11.67
C THR A 75 9.69 3.05 10.74
N SER A 76 9.17 4.08 10.07
CA SER A 76 9.91 4.85 9.07
C SER A 76 11.24 5.44 9.56
N ASP A 77 11.35 5.80 10.84
CA ASP A 77 12.58 6.34 11.45
C ASP A 77 13.73 5.33 11.56
N LEU A 78 13.43 4.03 11.46
CA LEU A 78 14.41 2.94 11.48
C LEU A 78 14.74 2.41 10.09
N MET A 79 14.02 2.86 9.06
CA MET A 79 14.22 2.43 7.68
C MET A 79 15.37 3.19 7.01
N LYS A 80 15.92 2.59 5.94
CA LYS A 80 16.85 3.28 5.05
C LYS A 80 16.16 4.54 4.48
N PRO A 81 16.78 5.74 4.53
CA PRO A 81 16.16 6.99 4.07
C PRO A 81 15.64 6.98 2.63
N SER A 82 16.23 6.16 1.75
CA SER A 82 15.73 6.00 0.37
C SER A 82 14.41 5.23 0.27
N CYS A 83 14.04 4.49 1.30
CA CYS A 83 12.85 3.64 1.32
C CYS A 83 11.65 4.27 2.03
N VAL A 84 11.79 5.48 2.56
CA VAL A 84 10.72 6.17 3.31
C VAL A 84 10.73 7.66 3.00
N ASN A 85 9.68 8.35 3.40
CA ASN A 85 9.66 9.81 3.36
C ASN A 85 9.89 10.33 4.79
N MET A 86 10.98 11.06 5.00
CA MET A 86 11.31 11.65 6.29
C MET A 86 10.86 13.11 6.34
N ASP A 87 10.50 13.59 7.53
CA ASP A 87 10.17 14.99 7.80
C ASP A 87 9.02 15.58 6.96
N ILE A 88 8.13 14.71 6.44
CA ILE A 88 6.94 15.13 5.70
C ILE A 88 5.97 15.85 6.64
N LYS A 89 5.38 16.93 6.12
CA LYS A 89 4.31 17.67 6.77
C LYS A 89 3.11 17.70 5.86
N VAL A 90 1.92 17.62 6.46
CA VAL A 90 0.67 17.87 5.77
C VAL A 90 0.77 19.24 5.05
N PRO A 91 0.53 19.31 3.73
CA PRO A 91 0.71 20.56 3.00
C PRO A 91 -0.31 21.62 3.43
N ASP A 92 0.11 22.87 3.41
CA ASP A 92 -0.72 24.03 3.75
C ASP A 92 -1.74 24.40 2.64
N CYS A 93 -1.66 23.72 1.51
CA CYS A 93 -2.46 23.98 0.31
C CYS A 93 -2.32 25.40 -0.25
N THR A 94 -1.12 25.96 -0.16
CA THR A 94 -0.74 27.23 -0.79
C THR A 94 0.38 27.05 -1.82
N GLY A 95 0.51 28.01 -2.75
CA GLY A 95 1.57 27.98 -3.76
C GLY A 95 1.59 26.66 -4.56
N ALA A 96 2.77 26.01 -4.61
CA ALA A 96 2.98 24.78 -5.37
C ALA A 96 2.19 23.59 -4.81
N SER A 97 1.99 23.50 -3.49
CA SER A 97 1.29 22.37 -2.85
C SER A 97 -0.19 22.30 -3.24
N LYS A 98 -0.76 23.42 -3.70
CA LYS A 98 -2.12 23.50 -4.27
C LYS A 98 -2.22 22.98 -5.70
N MET A 99 -1.12 23.01 -6.45
CA MET A 99 -1.12 22.77 -7.90
C MET A 99 -0.80 21.32 -8.26
N GLN A 100 -0.27 20.54 -7.33
CA GLN A 100 0.19 19.19 -7.60
C GLN A 100 0.12 18.30 -6.34
N PRO A 101 0.06 16.96 -6.51
CA PRO A 101 0.17 16.01 -5.40
C PRO A 101 1.45 16.23 -4.59
N GLN A 102 1.41 15.92 -3.29
CA GLN A 102 2.55 16.06 -2.38
C GLN A 102 2.83 14.72 -1.71
N ALA A 103 4.10 14.45 -1.40
CA ALA A 103 4.48 13.23 -0.69
C ALA A 103 3.79 13.14 0.68
N CYS A 104 3.42 11.92 1.06
CA CYS A 104 2.92 11.56 2.39
C CYS A 104 4.02 10.81 3.18
N ASP A 105 3.86 10.67 4.50
CA ASP A 105 4.72 9.85 5.35
C ASP A 105 4.57 8.36 5.04
N ASP A 106 3.36 7.91 4.71
CA ASP A 106 3.13 6.64 4.02
C ASP A 106 3.52 6.77 2.54
N VAL A 107 4.52 6.02 2.11
CA VAL A 107 5.02 6.07 0.72
C VAL A 107 4.01 5.53 -0.29
N ALA A 108 3.00 4.78 0.15
CA ALA A 108 1.91 4.33 -0.71
C ALA A 108 0.75 5.34 -0.78
N SER A 109 0.89 6.48 -0.13
CA SER A 109 -0.12 7.54 -0.08
C SER A 109 0.47 8.88 -0.54
N PHE A 110 -0.40 9.81 -0.88
CA PHE A 110 -0.05 11.17 -1.26
C PHE A 110 -1.11 12.15 -0.78
N TYR A 111 -0.70 13.40 -0.57
CA TYR A 111 -1.64 14.48 -0.29
C TYR A 111 -2.10 15.15 -1.57
N LEU A 112 -3.40 15.44 -1.64
CA LEU A 112 -3.98 16.33 -2.63
C LEU A 112 -4.77 17.43 -1.94
N CYS A 113 -4.56 18.67 -2.38
CA CYS A 113 -5.25 19.82 -1.82
C CYS A 113 -6.64 19.97 -2.42
N THR A 114 -7.64 19.95 -1.54
CA THR A 114 -9.06 20.17 -1.86
C THR A 114 -9.53 21.50 -1.30
N SER A 115 -10.81 21.85 -1.52
CA SER A 115 -11.43 23.01 -0.86
C SER A 115 -11.49 22.88 0.67
N GLU A 116 -11.37 21.65 1.20
CA GLU A 116 -11.44 21.35 2.64
C GLU A 116 -10.04 21.26 3.28
N GLY A 117 -8.98 21.47 2.50
CA GLY A 117 -7.58 21.32 2.92
C GLY A 117 -6.90 20.12 2.28
N ALA A 118 -5.72 19.78 2.79
CA ALA A 118 -4.95 18.63 2.33
C ALA A 118 -5.66 17.35 2.71
N LYS A 119 -5.82 16.47 1.73
CA LYS A 119 -6.41 15.14 1.92
C LYS A 119 -5.41 14.08 1.51
N GLU A 120 -5.14 13.14 2.41
CA GLU A 120 -4.37 11.94 2.13
C GLU A 120 -5.21 10.99 1.26
N LEU A 121 -4.61 10.50 0.19
CA LEU A 121 -5.20 9.56 -0.74
C LEU A 121 -4.20 8.43 -1.02
N PRO A 122 -4.66 7.18 -1.08
CA PRO A 122 -3.78 6.07 -1.43
C PRO A 122 -3.46 6.09 -2.92
N CYS A 123 -2.27 5.62 -3.27
CA CYS A 123 -1.98 5.16 -4.63
C CYS A 123 -2.84 3.94 -4.97
N PRO A 124 -3.08 3.67 -6.26
CA PRO A 124 -3.67 2.41 -6.69
C PRO A 124 -2.87 1.20 -6.16
N ASP A 125 -3.54 0.07 -5.97
CA ASP A 125 -2.90 -1.17 -5.51
C ASP A 125 -1.65 -1.52 -6.32
N GLY A 126 -0.59 -1.93 -5.61
CA GLY A 126 0.69 -2.29 -6.22
C GLY A 126 1.56 -1.09 -6.64
N LYS A 127 1.17 0.13 -6.27
CA LYS A 127 1.93 1.35 -6.57
C LYS A 127 2.30 2.14 -5.31
N ALA A 128 3.35 2.91 -5.43
CA ALA A 128 3.83 3.84 -4.41
C ALA A 128 4.14 5.21 -5.02
N PHE A 129 4.02 6.25 -4.22
CA PHE A 129 4.15 7.64 -4.65
C PHE A 129 5.61 8.08 -4.70
N VAL A 130 5.96 8.81 -5.76
CA VAL A 130 7.26 9.44 -5.98
C VAL A 130 7.04 10.93 -6.22
N ASP A 131 7.82 11.76 -5.52
CA ASP A 131 7.97 13.21 -5.76
C ASP A 131 9.45 13.58 -5.57
N GLN A 132 10.28 13.19 -6.54
CA GLN A 132 11.72 13.43 -6.53
C GLN A 132 12.30 13.36 -7.94
N ASP A 133 13.41 14.07 -8.19
CA ASP A 133 14.18 14.01 -9.44
C ASP A 133 13.37 14.21 -10.74
N GLY A 134 12.29 14.99 -10.66
CA GLY A 134 11.40 15.27 -11.78
C GLY A 134 10.30 14.23 -12.02
N TYR A 135 10.23 13.17 -11.21
CA TYR A 135 9.14 12.21 -11.19
C TYR A 135 8.08 12.64 -10.18
N LEU A 136 6.82 12.59 -10.60
CA LEU A 136 5.68 12.94 -9.77
C LEU A 136 4.50 12.00 -10.08
N GLY A 137 4.09 11.20 -9.10
CA GLY A 137 2.93 10.31 -9.21
C GLY A 137 3.10 8.94 -8.57
N CYS A 138 2.13 8.06 -8.81
CA CYS A 138 2.16 6.68 -8.34
C CYS A 138 2.80 5.76 -9.39
N PHE A 139 3.88 5.08 -9.02
CA PHE A 139 4.65 4.16 -9.87
C PHE A 139 4.55 2.75 -9.33
N ASP A 140 4.73 1.74 -10.19
CA ASP A 140 4.82 0.35 -9.74
C ASP A 140 5.96 0.20 -8.73
N TRP A 141 5.79 -0.66 -7.73
CA TRP A 141 6.77 -0.80 -6.65
C TRP A 141 8.20 -1.08 -7.11
N SER A 142 8.38 -1.87 -8.17
CA SER A 142 9.69 -2.13 -8.78
C SER A 142 10.32 -0.86 -9.36
N GLU A 143 9.53 -0.02 -10.05
CA GLU A 143 9.97 1.27 -10.56
C GLU A 143 10.23 2.27 -9.43
N TRP A 144 9.34 2.35 -8.45
CA TRP A 144 9.52 3.17 -7.25
C TRP A 144 10.86 2.86 -6.55
N ARG A 145 11.19 1.57 -6.36
CA ARG A 145 12.47 1.16 -5.76
C ARG A 145 13.66 1.62 -6.58
N SER A 146 13.56 1.50 -7.91
CA SER A 146 14.62 1.95 -8.82
C SER A 146 14.80 3.46 -8.77
N LEU A 147 13.71 4.23 -8.83
CA LEU A 147 13.72 5.70 -8.78
C LEU A 147 14.27 6.21 -7.45
N ARG A 148 13.97 5.51 -6.35
CA ARG A 148 14.43 5.92 -5.01
C ARG A 148 15.74 5.29 -4.57
N ASN A 149 16.30 4.35 -5.32
CA ASN A 149 17.45 3.55 -4.88
C ASN A 149 17.18 2.82 -3.54
N CYS A 150 15.98 2.25 -3.42
CA CYS A 150 15.57 1.39 -2.32
C CYS A 150 15.74 -0.09 -2.73
N VAL A 151 16.98 -0.55 -2.76
CA VAL A 151 17.36 -1.90 -3.22
C VAL A 151 17.62 -2.90 -2.09
N ASP A 152 17.76 -2.42 -0.86
CA ASP A 152 17.99 -3.21 0.36
C ASP A 152 17.11 -2.64 1.48
N ALA A 153 15.82 -2.94 1.46
CA ALA A 153 14.89 -2.54 2.52
C ALA A 153 15.03 -3.47 3.74
#